data_AF-A0A358KLS7-F1
#
_entry.id   AF-A0A358KLS7-F1
#
_cell.length_a   1.000
_cell.length_b   1.000
_cell.length_c   1.000
_cell.angle_alpha   90.00
_cell.angle_beta   90.00
_cell.angle_gamma   90.00
#
_symmetry.space_group_name_H-M   'P 1'
#
loop_
_entity.id
_entity.type
_entity.pdbx_description
1 polymer ?
#
loop_
_entity_poly.entity_id
_entity_poly.type
_entity_poly.pdbx_seq_one_letter_code
_entity_poly.pdbx_strand_id
1 'polypeptide(L)'
;MKGGGLLILAVVALIGGAVLVVFLSKAKTQVKEHEATIETQKGKIDTLTQKNTTLTQEKADLTTNLTQARDTITQTENRLLKLKDDFDVQKAEHDAFLEKTAEELASKDETIKALNDDLAAAKNKHRDYDTQISDLNTQIVTKDQEIDAIQRRLEASDADREFLLKQRDKLIAEKAELEKQFQDIAVLREKVLKLQGELMASRKLEWIRRGLYGGARQKGGSKLMSMSRRKPKEEPTTNADLNVEIRRDGTVKIAPTSTNTPPDGVTP
;
A
#
# COMPACT_ATOMS: atom_id res chain seq x y z
N MET A 1 -156.80 -80.67 54.26
CA MET A 1 -156.20 -79.96 53.11
C MET A 1 -154.84 -79.38 53.51
N LYS A 2 -153.75 -79.85 52.88
CA LYS A 2 -152.51 -79.14 52.49
C LYS A 2 -151.66 -78.28 53.49
N GLY A 3 -151.80 -78.38 54.82
CA GLY A 3 -151.08 -77.47 55.76
C GLY A 3 -149.69 -77.91 56.30
N GLY A 4 -149.50 -79.18 56.70
CA GLY A 4 -148.34 -79.58 57.53
C GLY A 4 -147.02 -79.77 56.77
N GLY A 5 -147.05 -80.31 55.55
CA GLY A 5 -145.86 -80.41 54.70
C GLY A 5 -145.33 -79.05 54.25
N LEU A 6 -146.18 -78.03 54.24
CA LEU A 6 -145.85 -76.66 53.86
C LEU A 6 -145.08 -75.93 54.97
N LEU A 7 -145.36 -76.24 56.24
CA LEU A 7 -144.64 -75.70 57.40
C LEU A 7 -143.22 -76.28 57.54
N ILE A 8 -143.04 -77.59 57.36
CA ILE A 8 -141.71 -78.22 57.45
C ILE A 8 -140.82 -77.73 56.30
N LEU A 9 -141.38 -77.61 55.10
CA LEU A 9 -140.67 -77.10 53.92
C LEU A 9 -140.32 -75.61 54.08
N ALA A 10 -141.16 -74.82 54.77
CA ALA A 10 -140.87 -73.43 55.11
C ALA A 10 -139.72 -73.29 56.13
N VAL A 11 -139.65 -74.15 57.15
CA VAL A 11 -138.57 -74.13 58.16
C VAL A 11 -137.23 -74.56 57.55
N VAL A 12 -137.22 -75.61 56.72
CA VAL A 12 -136.00 -76.04 55.99
C VAL A 12 -135.55 -74.96 54.99
N ALA A 13 -136.48 -74.28 54.34
CA ALA A 13 -136.17 -73.14 53.47
C ALA A 13 -135.58 -71.95 54.24
N LEU A 14 -136.07 -71.66 55.47
CA LEU A 14 -135.52 -70.60 56.32
C LEU A 14 -134.12 -70.91 56.85
N ILE A 15 -133.88 -72.15 57.29
CA ILE A 15 -132.55 -72.58 57.77
C ILE A 15 -131.57 -72.64 56.59
N GLY A 16 -131.99 -73.21 55.46
CA GLY A 16 -131.21 -73.21 54.22
C GLY A 16 -130.87 -71.79 53.75
N GLY A 17 -131.84 -70.87 53.84
CA GLY A 17 -131.65 -69.44 53.55
C GLY A 17 -130.65 -68.77 54.49
N ALA A 18 -130.73 -69.02 55.80
CA ALA A 18 -129.79 -68.44 56.78
C ALA A 18 -128.36 -68.95 56.59
N VAL A 19 -128.17 -70.25 56.31
CA VAL A 19 -126.85 -70.84 56.00
C VAL A 19 -126.31 -70.26 54.68
N LEU A 20 -127.16 -70.08 53.67
CA LEU A 20 -126.77 -69.42 52.41
C LEU A 20 -126.32 -67.98 52.64
N VAL A 21 -127.03 -67.22 53.49
CA VAL A 21 -126.69 -65.82 53.80
C VAL A 21 -125.34 -65.71 54.51
N VAL A 22 -125.03 -66.60 55.46
CA VAL A 22 -123.72 -66.62 56.14
C VAL A 22 -122.59 -67.04 55.20
N PHE A 23 -122.84 -67.99 54.30
CA PHE A 23 -121.87 -68.39 53.29
C PHE A 23 -121.63 -67.27 52.28
N LEU A 24 -122.70 -66.63 51.79
CA LEU A 24 -122.65 -65.46 50.92
C LEU A 24 -121.96 -64.27 51.59
N SER A 25 -122.15 -64.04 52.89
CA SER A 25 -121.48 -62.96 53.61
C SER A 25 -119.98 -63.21 53.74
N LYS A 26 -119.56 -64.45 54.05
CA LYS A 26 -118.15 -64.85 54.11
C LYS A 26 -117.47 -64.78 52.74
N ALA A 27 -118.16 -65.25 51.70
CA ALA A 27 -117.70 -65.12 50.31
C ALA A 27 -117.55 -63.65 49.92
N LYS A 28 -118.50 -62.78 50.29
CA LYS A 28 -118.45 -61.34 50.01
C LYS A 28 -117.32 -60.62 50.74
N THR A 29 -116.99 -61.01 51.98
CA THR A 29 -115.82 -60.47 52.70
C THR A 29 -114.51 -60.93 52.07
N GLN A 30 -114.37 -62.21 51.71
CA GLN A 30 -113.18 -62.71 51.03
C GLN A 30 -112.98 -62.07 49.65
N VAL A 31 -114.07 -61.86 48.89
CA VAL A 31 -114.01 -61.15 47.61
C VAL A 31 -113.49 -59.73 47.80
N LYS A 32 -113.93 -59.00 48.83
CA LYS A 32 -113.42 -57.65 49.14
C LYS A 32 -111.94 -57.66 49.53
N GLU A 33 -111.50 -58.62 50.33
CA GLU A 33 -110.09 -58.76 50.73
C GLU A 33 -109.20 -59.10 49.53
N HIS A 34 -109.66 -60.00 48.66
CA HIS A 34 -109.00 -60.33 47.40
C HIS A 34 -108.95 -59.14 46.45
N GLU A 35 -110.01 -58.35 46.35
CA GLU A 35 -110.06 -57.13 45.53
C GLU A 35 -109.05 -56.09 46.00
N ALA A 36 -108.96 -55.83 47.32
CA ALA A 36 -107.98 -54.92 47.90
C ALA A 36 -106.52 -55.40 47.72
N THR A 37 -106.28 -56.72 47.80
CA THR A 37 -104.95 -57.29 47.54
C THR A 37 -104.57 -57.24 46.06
N ILE A 38 -105.52 -57.49 45.15
CA ILE A 38 -105.32 -57.34 43.70
C ILE A 38 -104.96 -55.88 43.37
N GLU A 39 -105.66 -54.91 43.97
CA GLU A 39 -105.41 -53.49 43.74
C GLU A 39 -104.01 -53.08 44.24
N THR A 40 -103.61 -53.57 45.42
CA THR A 40 -102.26 -53.36 45.96
C THR A 40 -101.18 -54.00 45.08
N GLN A 41 -101.40 -55.22 44.60
CA GLN A 41 -100.48 -55.92 43.71
C GLN A 41 -100.35 -55.22 42.36
N LYS A 42 -101.46 -54.72 41.81
CA LYS A 42 -101.48 -53.93 40.57
C LYS A 42 -100.62 -52.67 40.71
N GLY A 43 -100.76 -51.91 41.80
CA GLY A 43 -99.92 -50.73 42.05
C GLY A 43 -98.42 -51.07 42.15
N LYS A 44 -98.06 -52.20 42.76
CA LYS A 44 -96.67 -52.69 42.77
C LYS A 44 -96.16 -53.07 41.38
N ILE A 45 -96.99 -53.74 40.57
CA ILE A 45 -96.66 -54.09 39.18
C ILE A 45 -96.44 -52.83 38.35
N ASP A 46 -97.28 -51.81 38.48
CA ASP A 46 -97.13 -50.53 37.75
C ASP A 46 -95.82 -49.83 38.14
N THR A 47 -95.51 -49.78 39.45
CA THR A 47 -94.27 -49.19 39.96
C THR A 47 -93.03 -49.96 39.47
N LEU A 48 -93.07 -51.29 39.49
CA LEU A 48 -91.97 -52.13 39.01
C LEU A 48 -91.80 -51.99 37.49
N THR A 49 -92.89 -51.91 36.74
CA THR A 49 -92.87 -51.70 35.30
C THR A 49 -92.21 -50.36 34.98
N GLN A 50 -92.60 -49.29 35.68
CA GLN A 50 -91.99 -47.97 35.52
C GLN A 50 -90.49 -48.00 35.83
N LYS A 51 -90.07 -48.56 36.97
CA LYS A 51 -88.64 -48.71 37.31
C LYS A 51 -87.87 -49.50 36.26
N ASN A 52 -88.47 -50.57 35.73
CA ASN A 52 -87.83 -51.39 34.70
C ASN A 52 -87.65 -50.58 33.41
N THR A 53 -88.65 -49.78 33.00
CA THR A 53 -88.51 -48.87 31.86
C THR A 53 -87.40 -47.84 32.08
N THR A 54 -87.32 -47.22 33.26
CA THR A 54 -86.26 -46.25 33.58
C THR A 54 -84.87 -46.90 33.57
N LEU A 55 -84.71 -48.08 34.18
CA LEU A 55 -83.44 -48.82 34.15
C LEU A 55 -83.03 -49.22 32.74
N THR A 56 -83.99 -49.58 31.88
CA THR A 56 -83.67 -49.89 30.47
C THR A 56 -83.21 -48.66 29.69
N GLN A 57 -83.78 -47.49 29.97
CA GLN A 57 -83.35 -46.22 29.38
C GLN A 57 -81.97 -45.81 29.88
N GLU A 58 -81.75 -45.80 31.20
CA GLU A 58 -80.46 -45.48 31.80
C GLU A 58 -79.35 -46.40 31.27
N LYS A 59 -79.62 -47.71 31.15
CA LYS A 59 -78.65 -48.66 30.58
C LYS A 59 -78.34 -48.35 29.12
N ALA A 60 -79.32 -47.95 28.32
CA ALA A 60 -79.11 -47.55 26.94
C ALA A 60 -78.25 -46.28 26.85
N ASP A 61 -78.56 -45.26 27.66
CA ASP A 61 -77.80 -44.02 27.73
C ASP A 61 -76.36 -44.25 28.18
N LEU A 62 -76.15 -45.07 29.21
CA LEU A 62 -74.83 -45.43 29.70
C LEU A 62 -74.01 -46.16 28.63
N THR A 63 -74.65 -47.04 27.85
CA THR A 63 -74.00 -47.75 26.75
C THR A 63 -73.59 -46.78 25.64
N THR A 64 -74.45 -45.83 25.28
CA THR A 64 -74.13 -44.77 24.31
C THR A 64 -72.97 -43.89 24.78
N ASN A 65 -73.02 -43.42 26.03
CA ASN A 65 -71.98 -42.57 26.60
C ASN A 65 -70.62 -43.28 26.68
N LEU A 66 -70.61 -44.57 27.04
CA LEU A 66 -69.38 -45.37 27.10
C LEU A 66 -68.79 -45.57 25.70
N THR A 67 -69.64 -45.79 24.70
CA THR A 67 -69.22 -45.90 23.29
C THR A 67 -68.61 -44.58 22.79
N GLN A 68 -69.29 -43.45 23.04
CA GLN A 68 -68.77 -42.12 22.70
C GLN A 68 -67.44 -41.82 23.41
N ALA A 69 -67.34 -42.12 24.71
CA ALA A 69 -66.11 -41.93 25.47
C ALA A 69 -64.97 -42.76 24.87
N ARG A 70 -65.23 -44.02 24.51
CA ARG A 70 -64.26 -44.89 23.84
C ARG A 70 -63.78 -44.30 22.52
N ASP A 71 -64.70 -43.83 21.67
CA ASP A 71 -64.37 -43.25 20.38
C ASP A 71 -63.54 -41.97 20.53
N THR A 72 -63.89 -41.11 21.49
CA THR A 72 -63.11 -39.90 21.77
C THR A 72 -61.69 -40.23 22.25
N ILE A 73 -61.53 -41.22 23.12
CA ILE A 73 -60.21 -41.68 23.59
C ILE A 73 -59.39 -42.16 22.39
N THR A 74 -59.93 -43.05 21.56
CA THR A 74 -59.24 -43.56 20.37
C THR A 74 -58.88 -42.44 19.39
N GLN A 75 -59.76 -41.45 19.20
CA GLN A 75 -59.46 -40.29 18.35
C GLN A 75 -58.34 -39.42 18.94
N THR A 76 -58.35 -39.18 20.26
CA THR A 76 -57.31 -38.39 20.93
C THR A 76 -55.95 -39.10 20.91
N GLU A 77 -55.92 -40.41 21.10
CA GLU A 77 -54.70 -41.22 21.03
C GLU A 77 -54.08 -41.15 19.63
N ASN A 78 -54.90 -41.32 18.59
CA ASN A 78 -54.45 -41.18 17.20
C ASN A 78 -53.93 -39.76 16.89
N ARG A 79 -54.57 -38.72 17.44
CA ARG A 79 -54.09 -37.34 17.29
C ARG A 79 -52.76 -37.11 18.01
N LEU A 80 -52.58 -37.68 19.19
CA LEU A 80 -51.33 -37.57 19.95
C LEU A 80 -50.19 -38.31 19.26
N LEU A 81 -50.43 -39.49 18.70
CA LEU A 81 -49.44 -40.23 17.93
C LEU A 81 -49.00 -39.43 16.71
N LYS A 82 -49.93 -38.89 15.93
CA LYS A 82 -49.61 -38.04 14.78
C LYS A 82 -48.83 -36.79 15.18
N LEU A 83 -49.27 -36.11 16.24
CA LEU A 83 -48.58 -34.91 16.71
C LEU A 83 -47.15 -35.21 17.16
N LYS A 84 -46.93 -36.38 17.76
CA LYS A 84 -45.60 -36.83 18.14
C LYS A 84 -44.74 -37.10 16.91
N ASP A 85 -45.26 -37.82 15.92
CA ASP A 85 -44.55 -38.10 14.68
C ASP A 85 -44.18 -36.81 13.94
N ASP A 86 -45.13 -35.87 13.82
CA ASP A 86 -44.91 -34.55 13.21
C ASP A 86 -43.84 -33.75 13.97
N PHE A 87 -43.86 -33.79 15.30
CA PHE A 87 -42.87 -33.11 16.13
C PHE A 87 -41.47 -33.72 15.95
N ASP A 88 -41.35 -35.05 15.93
CA ASP A 88 -40.07 -35.74 15.73
C ASP A 88 -39.49 -35.43 14.34
N VAL A 89 -40.32 -35.38 13.30
CA VAL A 89 -39.93 -34.95 11.94
C VAL A 89 -39.48 -33.49 11.95
N GLN A 90 -40.28 -32.57 12.50
CA GLN A 90 -39.97 -31.15 12.51
C GLN A 90 -38.68 -30.85 13.29
N LYS A 91 -38.43 -31.59 14.38
CA LYS A 91 -37.19 -31.49 15.13
C LYS A 91 -35.99 -31.95 14.31
N ALA A 92 -36.09 -33.08 13.62
CA ALA A 92 -35.02 -33.58 12.76
C ALA A 92 -34.70 -32.61 11.60
N GLU A 93 -35.72 -32.01 10.98
CA GLU A 93 -35.55 -31.00 9.93
C GLU A 93 -34.86 -29.74 10.46
N HIS A 94 -35.24 -29.28 11.65
CA HIS A 94 -34.63 -28.12 12.30
C HIS A 94 -33.17 -28.38 12.66
N ASP A 95 -32.85 -29.55 13.23
CA ASP A 95 -31.47 -29.92 13.57
C ASP A 95 -30.59 -30.00 12.31
N ALA A 96 -31.09 -30.59 11.22
CA ALA A 96 -30.40 -30.62 9.93
C ALA A 96 -30.22 -29.22 9.31
N PHE A 97 -31.20 -28.33 9.46
CA PHE A 97 -31.09 -26.94 9.02
C PHE A 97 -30.02 -26.18 9.82
N LEU A 98 -29.95 -26.37 11.13
CA LEU A 98 -28.93 -25.76 11.98
C LEU A 98 -27.52 -26.25 11.61
N GLU A 99 -27.35 -27.54 11.37
CA GLU A 99 -26.07 -28.11 10.93
C GLU A 99 -25.62 -27.49 9.60
N LYS A 100 -26.51 -27.47 8.60
CA LYS A 100 -26.22 -26.91 7.28
C LYS A 100 -25.92 -25.41 7.32
N THR A 101 -26.62 -24.65 8.15
CA THR A 101 -26.35 -23.22 8.33
C THR A 101 -25.03 -22.97 9.05
N ALA A 102 -24.65 -23.82 10.01
CA ALA A 102 -23.35 -23.74 10.67
C ALA A 102 -22.20 -24.04 9.70
N GLU A 103 -22.34 -25.05 8.84
CA GLU A 103 -21.36 -25.38 7.79
C GLU A 103 -21.20 -24.23 6.77
N GLU A 104 -22.31 -23.68 6.28
CA GLU A 104 -22.28 -22.54 5.35
C GLU A 104 -21.64 -21.30 5.97
N LEU A 105 -21.87 -21.06 7.27
CA LEU A 105 -21.29 -19.92 7.97
C LEU A 105 -19.78 -20.10 8.17
N ALA A 106 -19.33 -21.30 8.53
CA ALA A 106 -17.91 -21.63 8.61
C ALA A 106 -17.20 -21.47 7.25
N SER A 107 -17.81 -21.94 6.16
CA SER A 107 -17.26 -21.77 4.80
C SER A 107 -17.18 -20.29 4.38
N LYS A 108 -18.20 -19.49 4.71
CA LYS A 108 -18.18 -18.05 4.46
C LYS A 108 -17.10 -17.34 5.28
N ASP A 109 -16.90 -17.71 6.54
CA ASP A 109 -15.84 -17.14 7.38
C ASP A 109 -14.44 -17.45 6.84
N GLU A 110 -14.19 -18.67 6.35
CA GLU A 110 -12.94 -19.03 5.69
C GLU A 110 -12.72 -18.21 4.42
N THR A 111 -13.77 -18.03 3.61
CA THR A 111 -13.71 -17.22 2.39
C THR A 111 -13.42 -15.74 2.70
N ILE A 112 -14.04 -15.20 3.76
CA ILE A 112 -13.79 -13.82 4.21
C ILE A 112 -12.35 -13.66 4.69
N LYS A 113 -11.79 -14.63 5.41
CA LYS A 113 -10.38 -14.60 5.83
C LYS A 113 -9.44 -14.59 4.62
N ALA A 114 -9.65 -15.50 3.66
CA ALA A 114 -8.84 -15.55 2.44
C ALA A 114 -8.91 -14.22 1.64
N LEU A 115 -10.10 -13.65 1.48
CA LEU A 115 -10.27 -12.36 0.80
C LEU A 115 -9.58 -11.21 1.54
N ASN A 116 -9.59 -11.21 2.88
CA ASN A 116 -8.89 -10.20 3.66
C ASN A 116 -7.36 -10.32 3.53
N ASP A 117 -6.83 -11.55 3.51
CA ASP A 117 -5.41 -11.80 3.29
C ASP A 117 -4.97 -11.33 1.88
N ASP A 118 -5.76 -11.65 0.85
CA ASP A 118 -5.54 -11.18 -0.52
C ASP A 118 -5.60 -9.66 -0.63
N LEU A 119 -6.57 -9.02 0.04
CA LEU A 119 -6.69 -7.56 0.09
C LEU A 119 -5.47 -6.93 0.76
N ALA A 120 -5.00 -7.49 1.87
CA ALA A 120 -3.79 -7.03 2.55
C ALA A 120 -2.55 -7.17 1.66
N ALA A 121 -2.39 -8.30 0.97
CA ALA A 121 -1.31 -8.53 0.02
C ALA A 121 -1.36 -7.56 -1.17
N ALA A 122 -2.55 -7.31 -1.74
CA ALA A 122 -2.75 -6.36 -2.81
C ALA A 122 -2.42 -4.92 -2.39
N LYS A 123 -2.84 -4.52 -1.18
CA LYS A 123 -2.53 -3.20 -0.61
C LYS A 123 -1.02 -3.00 -0.40
N ASN A 124 -0.32 -4.04 0.08
CA ASN A 124 1.13 -3.99 0.23
C ASN A 124 1.83 -3.83 -1.13
N LYS A 125 1.44 -4.61 -2.14
CA LYS A 125 1.97 -4.46 -3.51
C LYS A 125 1.73 -3.06 -4.08
N HIS A 126 0.54 -2.49 -3.88
CA HIS A 126 0.25 -1.12 -4.33
C HIS A 126 1.18 -0.10 -3.68
N ARG A 127 1.39 -0.20 -2.36
CA ARG A 127 2.31 0.69 -1.64
C ARG A 127 3.75 0.54 -2.13
N ASP A 128 4.18 -0.69 -2.45
CA ASP A 128 5.51 -0.94 -3.00
C ASP A 128 5.65 -0.32 -4.40
N TYR A 129 4.62 -0.42 -5.25
CA TYR A 129 4.59 0.25 -6.56
C TYR A 129 4.61 1.77 -6.41
N ASP A 130 3.83 2.36 -5.51
CA ASP A 130 3.86 3.81 -5.25
C ASP A 130 5.26 4.28 -4.84
N THR A 131 5.94 3.48 -4.01
CA THR A 131 7.32 3.76 -3.58
C THR A 131 8.29 3.69 -4.75
N GLN A 132 8.19 2.66 -5.60
CA GLN A 132 9.02 2.52 -6.81
C GLN A 132 8.78 3.66 -7.80
N ILE A 133 7.52 4.08 -8.00
CA ILE A 133 7.17 5.20 -8.89
C ILE A 133 7.77 6.50 -8.35
N SER A 134 7.69 6.74 -7.04
CA SER A 134 8.28 7.93 -6.41
C SER A 134 9.81 7.96 -6.57
N ASP A 135 10.48 6.82 -6.36
CA ASP A 135 11.92 6.69 -6.54
C ASP A 135 12.32 6.92 -8.00
N LEU A 136 11.63 6.27 -8.95
CA LEU A 136 11.87 6.46 -10.39
C LEU A 136 11.66 7.92 -10.82
N ASN A 137 10.62 8.59 -10.34
CA ASN A 137 10.40 10.01 -10.63
C ASN A 137 11.55 10.88 -10.10
N THR A 138 12.07 10.58 -8.91
CA THR A 138 13.22 11.28 -8.33
C THR A 138 14.48 11.04 -9.17
N GLN A 139 14.70 9.81 -9.64
CA GLN A 139 15.80 9.47 -10.54
C GLN A 139 15.67 10.20 -11.88
N ILE A 140 14.48 10.27 -12.47
CA ILE A 140 14.22 11.01 -13.72
C ILE A 140 14.58 12.48 -13.55
N VAL A 141 14.07 13.14 -12.51
CA VAL A 141 14.38 14.56 -12.24
C VAL A 141 15.89 14.78 -12.07
N THR A 142 16.56 13.88 -11.37
CA THR A 142 18.02 13.97 -11.18
C THR A 142 18.76 13.81 -12.50
N LYS A 143 18.35 12.86 -13.34
CA LYS A 143 18.95 12.61 -14.65
C LYS A 143 18.70 13.75 -15.63
N ASP A 144 17.52 14.36 -15.62
CA ASP A 144 17.22 15.54 -16.42
C ASP A 144 18.14 16.72 -16.03
N GLN A 145 18.37 16.94 -14.73
CA GLN A 145 19.31 17.94 -14.25
C GLN A 145 20.77 17.64 -14.67
N GLU A 146 21.19 16.38 -14.64
CA GLU A 146 22.50 15.95 -15.13
C GLU A 146 22.65 16.21 -16.64
N ILE A 147 21.61 15.91 -17.43
CA ILE A 147 21.57 16.16 -18.88
C ILE A 147 21.70 17.67 -19.15
N ASP A 148 20.93 18.51 -18.47
CA ASP A 148 21.00 19.96 -18.61
C ASP A 148 22.40 20.50 -18.28
N ALA A 149 23.02 19.97 -17.22
CA ALA A 149 24.38 20.36 -16.83
C ALA A 149 25.42 19.95 -17.87
N ILE A 150 25.30 18.76 -18.47
CA ILE A 150 26.17 18.29 -19.55
C ILE A 150 25.98 19.14 -20.81
N GLN A 151 24.74 19.45 -21.19
CA GLN A 151 24.43 20.29 -22.34
C GLN A 151 25.11 21.66 -22.21
N ARG A 152 24.99 22.32 -21.05
CA ARG A 152 25.68 23.60 -20.78
C ARG A 152 27.20 23.50 -20.87
N ARG A 153 27.79 22.41 -20.36
CA ARG A 153 29.24 22.18 -20.45
C ARG A 153 29.70 21.95 -21.88
N LEU A 154 28.90 21.24 -22.67
CA LEU A 154 29.17 21.00 -24.08
C LEU A 154 29.13 22.31 -24.87
N GLU A 155 28.10 23.13 -24.67
CA GLU A 155 27.99 24.46 -25.28
C GLU A 155 29.19 25.36 -24.94
N ALA A 156 29.62 25.37 -23.67
CA ALA A 156 30.80 26.12 -23.25
C ALA A 156 32.09 25.60 -23.91
N SER A 157 32.27 24.27 -23.97
CA SER A 157 33.44 23.67 -24.61
C SER A 157 33.48 23.92 -26.12
N ASP A 158 32.33 23.93 -26.80
CA ASP A 158 32.24 24.23 -28.22
C ASP A 158 32.55 25.71 -28.50
N ALA A 159 32.08 26.63 -27.63
CA ALA A 159 32.42 28.05 -27.71
C ALA A 159 33.93 28.30 -27.48
N ASP A 160 34.53 27.66 -26.48
CA ASP A 160 35.97 27.74 -26.21
C ASP A 160 36.79 27.20 -27.38
N ARG A 161 36.36 26.08 -27.97
CA ARG A 161 36.99 25.50 -29.16
C ARG A 161 36.93 26.46 -30.35
N GLU A 162 35.79 27.07 -30.61
CA GLU A 162 35.63 28.06 -31.68
C GLU A 162 36.55 29.27 -31.46
N PHE A 163 36.65 29.73 -30.22
CA PHE A 163 37.56 30.81 -29.83
C PHE A 163 39.03 30.45 -30.06
N LEU A 164 39.46 29.27 -29.64
CA LEU A 164 40.83 28.77 -29.85
C LEU A 164 41.17 28.62 -31.33
N LEU A 165 40.23 28.17 -32.17
CA LEU A 165 40.41 28.10 -33.62
C LEU A 165 40.62 29.49 -34.22
N LYS A 166 39.79 30.47 -33.85
CA LYS A 166 39.96 31.87 -34.28
C LYS A 166 41.30 32.47 -33.86
N GLN A 167 41.74 32.21 -32.62
CA GLN A 167 43.05 32.66 -32.15
C GLN A 167 44.20 32.00 -32.91
N ARG A 168 44.10 30.70 -33.15
CA ARG A 168 45.09 29.96 -33.95
C ARG A 168 45.23 30.58 -35.34
N ASP A 169 44.12 30.82 -36.03
CA ASP A 169 44.14 31.39 -37.38
C ASP A 169 44.74 32.80 -37.39
N LYS A 170 44.42 33.63 -36.38
CA LYS A 170 45.04 34.94 -36.18
C LYS A 170 46.55 34.84 -35.98
N LEU A 171 47.02 33.94 -35.11
CA LEU A 171 48.46 33.73 -34.87
C LEU A 171 49.20 33.22 -36.12
N ILE A 172 48.55 32.38 -36.94
CA ILE A 172 49.11 31.95 -38.22
C ILE A 172 49.26 33.14 -39.17
N ALA A 173 48.28 34.02 -39.24
CA ALA A 173 48.34 35.24 -40.06
C ALA A 173 49.45 36.20 -39.58
N GLU A 174 49.51 36.48 -38.27
CA GLU A 174 50.56 37.33 -37.67
C GLU A 174 51.96 36.73 -37.88
N LYS A 175 52.11 35.41 -37.75
CA LYS A 175 53.37 34.72 -38.06
C LYS A 175 53.76 34.89 -39.53
N ALA A 176 52.82 34.75 -40.46
CA ALA A 176 53.09 34.93 -41.88
C ALA A 176 53.49 36.39 -42.22
N GLU A 177 52.91 37.38 -41.54
CA GLU A 177 53.31 38.78 -41.65
C GLU A 177 54.72 39.02 -41.10
N LEU A 178 55.04 38.48 -39.92
CA LEU A 178 56.39 38.56 -39.35
C LEU A 178 57.43 37.90 -40.27
N GLU A 179 57.13 36.74 -40.85
CA GLU A 179 58.00 36.06 -41.81
C GLU A 179 58.26 36.94 -43.05
N LYS A 180 57.25 37.64 -43.57
CA LYS A 180 57.42 38.62 -44.66
C LYS A 180 58.30 39.79 -44.24
N GLN A 181 58.10 40.33 -43.04
CA GLN A 181 58.94 41.41 -42.50
C GLN A 181 60.40 40.97 -42.33
N PHE A 182 60.64 39.75 -41.85
CA PHE A 182 61.98 39.18 -41.74
C PHE A 182 62.65 39.02 -43.10
N GLN A 183 61.92 38.57 -44.13
CA GLN A 183 62.43 38.49 -45.50
C GLN A 183 62.80 39.88 -46.05
N ASP A 184 61.95 40.89 -45.84
CA ASP A 184 62.24 42.25 -46.31
C ASP A 184 63.46 42.85 -45.59
N ILE A 185 63.60 42.65 -44.27
CA ILE A 185 64.80 43.04 -43.52
C ILE A 185 66.05 42.33 -44.06
N ALA A 186 65.95 41.05 -44.41
CA ALA A 186 67.07 40.32 -45.01
C ALA A 186 67.48 40.96 -46.35
N VAL A 187 66.52 41.29 -47.21
CA VAL A 187 66.76 42.00 -48.47
C VAL A 187 67.34 43.41 -48.24
N LEU A 188 66.86 44.14 -47.23
CA LEU A 188 67.40 45.46 -46.86
C LEU A 188 68.85 45.36 -46.39
N ARG A 189 69.19 44.35 -45.57
CA ARG A 189 70.58 44.09 -45.16
C ARG A 189 71.47 43.83 -46.37
N GLU A 190 71.02 43.04 -47.34
CA GLU A 190 71.76 42.84 -48.59
C GLU A 190 71.94 44.14 -49.38
N LYS A 191 70.91 44.97 -49.49
CA LYS A 191 71.00 46.30 -50.15
C LYS A 191 71.99 47.21 -49.45
N VAL A 192 71.99 47.24 -48.11
CA VAL A 192 72.97 48.03 -47.32
C VAL A 192 74.39 47.51 -47.54
N LEU A 193 74.61 46.20 -47.56
CA LEU A 193 75.93 45.62 -47.84
C LEU A 193 76.40 45.95 -49.26
N LYS A 194 75.52 45.90 -50.27
CA LYS A 194 75.83 46.33 -51.64
C LYS A 194 76.19 47.82 -51.70
N LEU A 195 75.39 48.69 -51.08
CA LEU A 195 75.66 50.12 -51.00
C LEU A 195 76.97 50.43 -50.26
N GLN A 196 77.27 49.73 -49.16
CA GLN A 196 78.55 49.85 -48.48
C GLN A 196 79.70 49.42 -49.39
N GLY A 197 79.55 48.33 -50.15
CA GLY A 197 80.51 47.91 -51.17
C GLY A 197 80.73 48.96 -52.26
N GLU A 198 79.66 49.55 -52.79
CA GLU A 198 79.70 50.64 -53.78
C GLU A 198 80.30 51.93 -53.22
N LEU A 199 80.04 52.26 -51.96
CA LEU A 199 80.61 53.43 -51.29
C LEU A 199 82.12 53.23 -51.05
N MET A 200 82.55 52.02 -50.68
CA MET A 200 83.97 51.68 -50.60
C MET A 200 84.63 51.69 -51.99
N ALA A 201 83.94 51.21 -53.04
CA ALA A 201 84.44 51.25 -54.40
C ALA A 201 84.54 52.69 -54.95
N SER A 202 83.55 53.54 -54.70
CA SER A 202 83.56 54.96 -55.08
C SER A 202 84.59 55.75 -54.28
N ARG A 203 84.73 55.54 -52.96
CA ARG A 203 85.84 56.08 -52.16
C ARG A 203 87.20 55.63 -52.70
N LYS A 204 87.34 54.36 -53.09
CA LYS A 204 88.57 53.85 -53.72
C LYS A 204 88.83 54.53 -55.07
N LEU A 205 87.83 54.72 -55.91
CA LEU A 205 87.94 55.46 -57.18
C LEU A 205 88.27 56.94 -56.96
N GLU A 206 87.69 57.59 -55.95
CA GLU A 206 88.06 58.95 -55.56
C GLU A 206 89.48 59.02 -55.02
N TRP A 207 89.94 58.04 -54.22
CA TRP A 207 91.33 57.96 -53.78
C TRP A 207 92.29 57.72 -54.94
N ILE A 208 91.88 56.99 -55.98
CA ILE A 208 92.62 56.87 -57.24
C ILE A 208 92.63 58.22 -57.98
N ARG A 209 91.50 58.92 -58.08
CA ARG A 209 91.35 60.20 -58.80
C ARG A 209 92.01 61.39 -58.10
N ARG A 210 92.07 61.41 -56.76
CA ARG A 210 92.83 62.36 -55.93
C ARG A 210 94.32 62.03 -55.83
N GLY A 211 94.78 60.96 -56.48
CA GLY A 211 96.19 60.56 -56.44
C GLY A 211 96.68 60.02 -55.09
N LEU A 212 95.78 59.68 -54.17
CA LEU A 212 96.13 59.17 -52.84
C LEU A 212 96.69 57.73 -52.89
N TYR A 213 96.37 56.98 -53.96
CA TYR A 213 97.03 55.72 -54.33
C TYR A 213 98.28 55.90 -55.23
N GLY A 214 98.76 57.14 -55.41
CA GLY A 214 100.07 57.42 -56.00
C GLY A 214 101.26 57.23 -55.05
N GLY A 215 101.01 56.88 -53.78
CA GLY A 215 102.05 56.65 -52.77
C GLY A 215 102.79 55.30 -52.86
N ALA A 216 102.36 54.37 -53.71
CA ALA A 216 103.00 53.06 -53.86
C ALA A 216 104.32 53.09 -54.67
N ARG A 217 104.88 54.27 -54.93
CA ARG A 217 106.15 54.47 -55.65
C ARG A 217 107.22 55.24 -54.87
N GLN A 218 107.13 55.28 -53.54
CA GLN A 218 108.21 55.82 -52.70
C GLN A 218 108.74 54.74 -51.73
N LYS A 219 109.95 54.25 -52.03
CA LYS A 219 110.69 53.27 -51.22
C LYS A 219 111.33 53.95 -50.00
N GLY A 220 111.24 53.25 -48.86
CA GLY A 220 112.33 52.92 -47.91
C GLY A 220 113.17 54.03 -47.27
N GLY A 221 113.36 53.94 -45.95
CA GLY A 221 114.53 54.48 -45.25
C GLY A 221 114.55 55.99 -44.96
N SER A 222 113.94 56.84 -45.80
CA SER A 222 114.02 58.30 -45.65
C SER A 222 113.01 58.91 -44.67
N LYS A 223 111.93 58.18 -44.32
CA LYS A 223 110.83 58.75 -43.51
C LYS A 223 111.00 58.63 -41.99
N LEU A 224 112.09 58.06 -41.48
CA LEU A 224 112.20 57.92 -40.02
C LEU A 224 113.61 58.04 -39.43
N MET A 225 114.51 58.74 -40.10
CA MET A 225 115.52 59.54 -39.38
C MET A 225 114.91 60.81 -38.74
N SER A 226 113.65 61.12 -39.06
CA SER A 226 112.95 62.33 -38.61
C SER A 226 112.13 62.18 -37.32
N MET A 227 112.09 61.01 -36.66
CA MET A 227 111.29 60.79 -35.44
C MET A 227 112.12 60.62 -34.16
N SER A 228 113.39 61.03 -34.18
CA SER A 228 114.22 61.11 -32.97
C SER A 228 113.99 62.46 -32.26
N ARG A 229 112.99 62.52 -31.36
CA ARG A 229 112.88 63.47 -30.23
C ARG A 229 111.61 63.20 -29.39
N ARG A 230 111.81 62.68 -28.15
CA ARG A 230 111.07 62.91 -26.86
C ARG A 230 109.52 62.73 -26.84
N LYS A 231 108.83 62.15 -25.84
CA LYS A 231 109.01 61.54 -24.49
C LYS A 231 107.76 60.64 -24.25
N PRO A 232 107.81 59.56 -23.44
CA PRO A 232 106.60 58.84 -23.02
C PRO A 232 105.86 59.58 -21.90
N LYS A 233 104.52 59.61 -21.98
CA LYS A 233 103.59 60.16 -20.97
C LYS A 233 102.91 58.99 -20.22
N GLU A 234 102.75 59.20 -18.93
CA GLU A 234 102.43 58.26 -17.86
C GLU A 234 101.08 57.52 -18.00
N GLU A 235 101.08 56.29 -17.51
CA GLU A 235 99.89 55.54 -17.08
C GLU A 235 99.55 55.89 -15.62
N PRO A 236 98.26 55.94 -15.26
CA PRO A 236 97.85 55.52 -13.93
C PRO A 236 96.87 54.34 -13.97
N THR A 237 97.23 53.35 -13.16
CA THR A 237 96.43 52.22 -12.70
C THR A 237 95.33 52.69 -11.73
N THR A 238 94.19 52.00 -11.71
CA THR A 238 93.43 51.75 -10.46
C THR A 238 92.53 50.54 -10.65
N ASN A 239 92.96 49.42 -10.08
CA ASN A 239 92.08 48.33 -9.68
C ASN A 239 91.17 48.84 -8.56
N ALA A 240 89.86 48.69 -8.72
CA ALA A 240 88.90 48.92 -7.65
C ALA A 240 88.05 47.66 -7.50
N ASP A 241 88.43 46.81 -6.54
CA ASP A 241 87.60 45.73 -6.03
C ASP A 241 86.40 46.36 -5.28
N LEU A 242 85.21 46.28 -5.88
CA LEU A 242 83.96 46.68 -5.25
C LEU A 242 83.35 45.46 -4.56
N ASN A 243 83.19 45.52 -3.25
CA ASN A 243 82.49 44.50 -2.48
C ASN A 243 80.97 44.72 -2.62
N VAL A 244 80.26 43.75 -3.21
CA VAL A 244 78.82 43.86 -3.51
C VAL A 244 78.06 42.77 -2.76
N GLU A 245 77.17 43.17 -1.85
CA GLU A 245 76.24 42.24 -1.20
C GLU A 245 74.87 42.29 -1.91
N ILE A 246 74.40 41.12 -2.32
CA ILE A 246 73.08 40.92 -2.94
C ILE A 246 72.12 40.43 -1.86
N ARG A 247 71.06 41.20 -1.58
CA ARG A 247 69.99 40.77 -0.69
C ARG A 247 69.01 39.83 -1.42
N ARG A 248 68.35 38.92 -0.70
CA ARG A 248 67.39 37.93 -1.24
C ARG A 248 66.15 38.52 -1.92
N ASP A 249 65.96 39.84 -1.84
CA ASP A 249 64.92 40.63 -2.48
C ASP A 249 65.40 41.36 -3.75
N GLY A 250 66.64 41.11 -4.21
CA GLY A 250 67.14 41.55 -5.52
C GLY A 250 67.63 43.00 -5.60
N THR A 251 67.72 43.72 -4.47
CA THR A 251 68.22 45.10 -4.45
C THR A 251 69.72 45.17 -4.10
N VAL A 252 70.46 46.07 -4.76
CA VAL A 252 71.92 46.23 -4.61
C VAL A 252 72.24 47.57 -3.93
N LYS A 253 73.04 47.54 -2.85
CA LYS A 253 73.59 48.74 -2.20
C LYS A 253 75.10 48.59 -2.00
N ILE A 254 75.86 49.65 -2.33
CA ILE A 254 77.31 49.74 -2.13
C ILE A 254 77.55 50.39 -0.76
N ALA A 255 78.14 49.66 0.19
CA ALA A 255 78.43 50.14 1.54
C ALA A 255 79.92 50.54 1.68
N PRO A 256 80.25 51.65 2.39
CA PRO A 256 81.63 52.02 2.66
C PRO A 256 82.27 51.07 3.70
N THR A 257 83.53 50.71 3.47
CA THR A 257 84.30 49.72 4.23
C THR A 257 84.56 50.16 5.67
N SER A 258 83.98 49.45 6.65
CA SER A 258 84.26 49.61 8.07
C SER A 258 85.37 48.65 8.52
N THR A 259 86.42 49.20 9.14
CA THR A 259 87.54 48.50 9.78
C THR A 259 87.12 47.91 11.13
N ASN A 260 87.46 46.64 11.37
CA ASN A 260 87.19 45.82 12.58
C ASN A 260 87.87 46.32 13.86
N THR A 261 87.24 46.13 15.03
CA THR A 261 87.77 45.41 16.24
C THR A 261 86.67 45.26 17.35
N PRO A 262 86.80 44.34 18.35
CA PRO A 262 85.91 43.16 18.49
C PRO A 262 85.18 43.09 19.87
N PRO A 263 84.52 41.97 20.26
CA PRO A 263 83.27 41.96 21.04
C PRO A 263 83.45 41.70 22.54
N ASP A 264 82.43 42.06 23.33
CA ASP A 264 82.05 41.52 24.65
C ASP A 264 80.61 42.02 24.89
N GLY A 265 79.60 41.30 25.36
CA GLY A 265 79.48 40.00 25.99
C GLY A 265 78.19 40.05 26.82
N VAL A 266 77.36 39.00 26.72
CA VAL A 266 76.30 38.60 27.65
C VAL A 266 74.94 39.35 27.61
N THR A 267 73.92 38.51 27.37
CA THR A 267 72.45 38.55 27.53
C THR A 267 71.90 39.22 28.80
N PRO A 268 70.58 39.54 28.92
CA PRO A 268 69.39 38.87 28.35
C PRO A 268 68.60 39.63 27.28
#